data_AF-F9NYQ8-F1
#
_entry.id   AF-F9NYQ8-F1
#
_cell.length_a   1.000
_cell.length_b   1.000
_cell.length_c   1.000
_cell.angle_alpha   90.00
_cell.angle_beta   90.00
_cell.angle_gamma   90.00
#
_symmetry.space_group_name_H-M   'P 1'
#
loop_
_entity.id
_entity.type
_entity.pdbx_description
1 polymer ?
#
loop_
_entity_poly.entity_id
_entity_poly.type
_entity_poly.pdbx_seq_one_letter_code
_entity_poly.pdbx_strand_id
1 'polypeptide(L)'
;MIQSITSQGLVLYNRNFREDDKLVKIFTEQAGKRMFFVKHAGQSKLAPVIQPLVLARFLLRINDDGLSYIEDYHEVMTFPKINSDLFVMAYATYVAALADASLQDNQQDAPLFAFLQKTLELMEAGLDYQVLTNIFEIQILTRFGISLNFNECVFCHRVGQAFDFSFKYGACLCPEHYHEDERRCHLNPNIPYLLNQFQAIDFETLETISLKPEIKQDLRKFIDQIYEEYVGIHLKSKKFIDSLADWGQLLKEEDK
;
A
#
# COMPACT_ATOMS: atom_id res chain seq x y z
N MET A 1 5.21 -20.43 21.70
CA MET A 1 4.23 -20.55 22.83
C MET A 1 2.82 -20.45 22.24
N ILE A 2 1.77 -20.94 22.90
CA ILE A 2 0.39 -20.77 22.40
C ILE A 2 -0.37 -19.82 23.31
N GLN A 3 -0.86 -18.72 22.74
CA GLN A 3 -1.56 -17.66 23.47
C GLN A 3 -2.85 -17.27 22.74
N SER A 4 -3.94 -17.09 23.48
CA SER A 4 -5.17 -16.52 22.94
C SER A 4 -5.15 -15.00 23.12
N ILE A 5 -5.45 -14.27 22.04
CA ILE A 5 -5.54 -12.80 22.03
C ILE A 5 -6.80 -12.36 21.29
N THR A 6 -7.27 -11.14 21.58
CA THR A 6 -8.30 -10.47 20.78
C THR A 6 -7.68 -9.26 20.10
N SER A 7 -7.71 -9.22 18.77
CA SER A 7 -7.07 -8.16 17.98
C SER A 7 -7.93 -7.80 16.77
N GLN A 8 -7.89 -6.53 16.36
CA GLN A 8 -8.31 -6.20 15.00
C GLN A 8 -7.36 -6.87 14.00
N GLY A 9 -7.93 -7.30 12.88
CA GLY A 9 -7.18 -7.94 11.81
C GLY A 9 -7.82 -7.67 10.46
N LEU A 10 -6.96 -7.45 9.47
CA LEU A 10 -7.32 -7.32 8.06
C LEU A 10 -6.86 -8.58 7.33
N VAL A 11 -7.78 -9.26 6.64
CA VAL A 11 -7.42 -10.38 5.80
C VAL A 11 -6.72 -9.87 4.55
N LEU A 12 -5.45 -10.25 4.38
CA LEU A 12 -4.64 -9.87 3.22
C LEU A 12 -4.95 -10.78 2.02
N TYR A 13 -4.95 -12.09 2.24
CA TYR A 13 -5.34 -13.08 1.25
C TYR A 13 -5.73 -14.41 1.90
N ASN A 14 -6.42 -15.26 1.15
CA ASN A 14 -6.56 -16.67 1.49
C ASN A 14 -6.18 -17.55 0.30
N ARG A 15 -5.83 -18.81 0.56
CA ARG A 15 -5.57 -19.83 -0.45
C ARG A 15 -6.06 -21.19 0.02
N ASN A 16 -6.49 -22.02 -0.93
CA ASN A 16 -6.87 -23.39 -0.65
C ASN A 16 -5.67 -24.17 -0.08
N PHE A 17 -5.94 -25.05 0.87
CA PHE A 17 -4.96 -25.94 1.46
C PHE A 17 -5.60 -27.31 1.65
N ARG A 18 -5.04 -28.34 1.00
CA ARG A 18 -5.65 -29.68 0.98
C ARG A 18 -7.12 -29.58 0.50
N GLU A 19 -7.98 -30.48 0.96
CA GLU A 19 -9.36 -30.67 0.49
C GLU A 19 -10.24 -29.40 0.56
N ASP A 20 -10.90 -29.16 1.70
CA ASP A 20 -11.78 -28.00 1.93
C ASP A 20 -11.16 -27.02 2.94
N ASP A 21 -9.88 -27.15 3.28
CA ASP A 21 -9.24 -26.25 4.23
C ASP A 21 -8.64 -25.02 3.52
N LYS A 22 -8.42 -23.94 4.29
CA LYS A 22 -7.76 -22.73 3.81
C LYS A 22 -6.63 -22.29 4.73
N LEU A 23 -5.64 -21.69 4.09
CA LEU A 23 -4.63 -20.86 4.74
C LEU A 23 -4.97 -19.40 4.50
N VAL A 24 -5.11 -18.64 5.57
CA VAL A 24 -5.54 -17.23 5.55
C VAL A 24 -4.43 -16.39 6.14
N LYS A 25 -3.91 -15.42 5.39
CA LYS A 25 -2.94 -14.44 5.92
C LYS A 25 -3.71 -13.25 6.44
N ILE A 26 -3.54 -12.95 7.73
CA ILE A 26 -4.18 -11.81 8.39
C ILE A 26 -3.07 -10.91 8.92
N PHE A 27 -3.12 -9.62 8.59
CA PHE A 27 -2.36 -8.61 9.30
C PHE A 27 -3.14 -8.21 10.53
N THR A 28 -2.57 -8.44 11.72
CA THR A 28 -3.21 -8.13 12.99
C THR A 28 -2.46 -6.98 13.66
N GLU A 29 -3.21 -6.11 14.32
CA GLU A 29 -2.66 -5.00 15.10
C GLU A 29 -1.68 -5.48 16.18
N GLN A 30 -2.04 -6.55 16.92
CA GLN A 30 -1.31 -6.98 18.11
C GLN A 30 -0.34 -8.15 17.90
N ALA A 31 -0.38 -8.88 16.79
CA ALA A 31 0.49 -10.04 16.57
C ALA A 31 1.23 -10.00 15.22
N GLY A 32 1.18 -8.85 14.54
CA GLY A 32 1.76 -8.69 13.21
C GLY A 32 1.00 -9.51 12.17
N LYS A 33 1.68 -9.83 11.07
CA LYS A 33 1.08 -10.66 10.01
C LYS A 33 1.34 -12.12 10.31
N ARG A 34 0.28 -12.93 10.29
CA ARG A 34 0.35 -14.37 10.59
C ARG A 34 -0.50 -15.19 9.63
N MET A 35 -0.10 -16.45 9.47
CA MET A 35 -0.86 -17.45 8.73
C MET A 35 -1.79 -18.24 9.67
N PHE A 36 -3.06 -18.25 9.32
CA PHE A 36 -4.12 -18.94 10.04
C PHE A 36 -4.64 -20.12 9.25
N PHE A 37 -4.86 -21.24 9.94
CA PHE A 37 -5.45 -22.43 9.36
C PHE A 37 -6.93 -22.52 9.68
N VAL A 38 -7.74 -22.71 8.63
CA VAL A 38 -9.19 -22.83 8.74
C VAL A 38 -9.61 -24.14 8.13
N LYS A 39 -10.13 -25.05 8.96
CA LYS A 39 -10.66 -26.34 8.53
C LYS A 39 -12.03 -26.18 7.88
N HIS A 40 -12.31 -26.98 6.85
CA HIS A 40 -13.61 -27.02 6.17
C HIS A 40 -14.14 -25.61 5.87
N ALA A 41 -13.26 -24.78 5.30
CA ALA A 41 -13.44 -23.35 5.16
C ALA A 41 -14.70 -22.99 4.37
N GLY A 42 -15.15 -23.85 3.44
CA GLY A 42 -16.41 -23.65 2.73
C GLY A 42 -17.66 -23.77 3.61
N GLN A 43 -17.63 -24.62 4.64
CA GLN A 43 -18.76 -24.88 5.56
C GLN A 43 -18.60 -24.19 6.92
N SER A 44 -17.43 -23.62 7.18
CA SER A 44 -17.10 -22.97 8.44
C SER A 44 -17.90 -21.67 8.65
N LYS A 45 -18.25 -21.37 9.92
CA LYS A 45 -18.77 -20.05 10.32
C LYS A 45 -17.83 -18.89 9.96
N LEU A 46 -16.56 -19.20 9.70
CA LEU A 46 -15.53 -18.24 9.32
C LEU A 46 -15.52 -17.90 7.83
N ALA A 47 -16.25 -18.64 6.97
CA ALA A 47 -16.22 -18.47 5.51
C ALA A 47 -16.42 -17.01 5.04
N PRO A 48 -17.33 -16.21 5.63
CA PRO A 48 -17.53 -14.81 5.20
C PRO A 48 -16.38 -13.89 5.62
N VAL A 49 -15.77 -14.15 6.77
CA VAL A 49 -14.79 -13.23 7.40
C VAL A 49 -13.35 -13.52 6.98
N ILE A 50 -13.08 -14.63 6.30
CA ILE A 50 -11.75 -14.99 5.78
C ILE A 50 -11.51 -14.52 4.36
N GLN A 51 -12.38 -13.69 3.79
CA GLN A 51 -12.20 -13.13 2.44
C GLN A 51 -11.20 -11.97 2.47
N PRO A 52 -10.40 -11.75 1.41
CA PRO A 52 -9.50 -10.60 1.33
C PRO A 52 -10.25 -9.28 1.54
N LEU A 53 -9.56 -8.29 2.11
CA LEU A 53 -10.13 -6.97 2.42
C LEU A 53 -11.35 -7.03 3.36
N VAL A 54 -11.41 -8.03 4.23
CA VAL A 54 -12.33 -8.03 5.37
C VAL A 54 -11.55 -7.64 6.62
N LEU A 55 -12.07 -6.65 7.33
CA LEU A 55 -11.58 -6.21 8.63
C LEU A 55 -12.53 -6.75 9.71
N ALA A 56 -12.00 -7.35 10.77
CA ALA A 56 -12.82 -7.78 11.90
C ALA A 56 -11.99 -7.77 13.18
N ARG A 57 -12.67 -7.79 14.33
CA ARG A 57 -12.01 -8.14 15.59
C ARG A 57 -12.06 -9.65 15.78
N PHE A 58 -10.89 -10.27 15.79
CA PHE A 58 -10.76 -11.72 15.87
C PHE A 58 -10.31 -12.16 17.26
N LEU A 59 -10.88 -13.26 17.73
CA LEU A 59 -10.32 -14.06 18.81
C LEU A 59 -9.38 -15.09 18.18
N LEU A 60 -8.09 -14.95 18.46
CA LEU A 60 -7.01 -15.65 17.77
C LEU A 60 -6.22 -16.51 18.74
N ARG A 61 -5.97 -17.76 18.36
CA ARG A 61 -5.02 -18.64 19.01
C ARG A 61 -3.70 -18.59 18.26
N ILE A 62 -2.78 -17.82 18.81
CA ILE A 62 -1.47 -17.52 18.23
C ILE A 62 -0.49 -18.65 18.56
N ASN A 63 0.22 -19.12 17.54
CA ASN A 63 1.29 -20.10 17.66
C ASN A 63 2.54 -19.54 16.99
N ASP A 64 3.67 -19.51 17.71
CA ASP A 64 4.92 -18.96 17.20
C ASP A 64 5.68 -19.93 16.28
N ASP A 65 5.56 -21.23 16.53
CA ASP A 65 6.34 -22.27 15.86
C ASP A 65 5.50 -23.03 14.79
N GLY A 66 4.33 -22.50 14.41
CA GLY A 66 3.42 -23.15 13.47
C GLY A 66 2.20 -22.33 13.08
N LEU A 67 1.19 -22.99 12.54
CA LEU A 67 -0.06 -22.33 12.12
C LEU A 67 -0.85 -21.84 13.33
N SER A 68 -1.35 -20.60 13.21
CA SER A 68 -2.30 -20.02 14.17
C SER A 68 -3.74 -20.38 13.78
N TYR A 69 -4.69 -20.16 14.68
CA TYR A 69 -6.10 -20.51 14.47
C TYR A 69 -7.02 -19.33 14.83
N ILE A 70 -8.15 -19.25 14.15
CA ILE A 70 -9.21 -18.28 14.46
C ILE A 70 -10.26 -19.02 15.29
N GLU A 71 -10.47 -18.58 16.53
CA GLU A 71 -11.44 -19.19 17.45
C GLU A 71 -12.83 -18.57 17.26
N ASP A 72 -12.87 -17.23 17.15
CA ASP A 72 -14.09 -16.47 16.90
C ASP A 72 -13.83 -15.11 16.25
N TYR A 73 -14.90 -14.40 15.91
CA TYR A 73 -14.82 -13.04 15.39
C TYR A 73 -16.05 -12.20 15.79
N HIS A 74 -15.86 -10.89 15.81
CA HIS A 74 -16.93 -9.90 15.98
C HIS A 74 -16.58 -8.61 15.23
N GLU A 75 -17.55 -7.68 15.15
CA GLU A 75 -17.35 -6.36 14.53
C GLU A 75 -16.77 -6.44 13.11
N VAL A 76 -17.43 -7.22 12.25
CA VAL A 76 -17.01 -7.36 10.85
C VAL A 76 -17.32 -6.07 10.09
N MET A 77 -16.29 -5.54 9.44
CA MET A 77 -16.35 -4.45 8.48
C MET A 77 -15.91 -4.96 7.12
N THR A 78 -16.65 -4.54 6.11
CA THR A 78 -16.32 -4.80 4.70
C THR A 78 -16.21 -3.47 3.98
N PHE A 79 -15.67 -3.48 2.77
CA PHE A 79 -15.55 -2.29 1.92
C PHE A 79 -16.40 -2.47 0.64
N PRO A 80 -17.73 -2.27 0.70
CA PRO A 80 -18.61 -2.52 -0.44
C PRO A 80 -18.24 -1.74 -1.70
N LYS A 81 -17.87 -0.45 -1.58
CA LYS A 81 -17.50 0.34 -2.75
C LYS A 81 -16.19 -0.16 -3.34
N ILE A 82 -15.19 -0.44 -2.50
CA ILE A 82 -13.93 -1.07 -2.95
C ILE A 82 -14.24 -2.38 -3.69
N ASN A 83 -15.07 -3.26 -3.11
CA ASN A 83 -15.39 -4.56 -3.69
C ASN A 83 -16.24 -4.47 -4.97
N SER A 84 -16.96 -3.37 -5.18
CA SER A 84 -17.82 -3.16 -6.35
C SER A 84 -17.12 -2.51 -7.55
N ASP A 85 -15.97 -1.85 -7.34
CA ASP A 85 -15.20 -1.17 -8.38
C ASP A 85 -13.86 -1.88 -8.61
N LEU A 86 -13.66 -2.40 -9.81
CA LEU A 86 -12.46 -3.15 -10.19
C LEU A 86 -11.17 -2.35 -9.98
N PHE A 87 -11.18 -1.06 -10.30
CA PHE A 87 -9.99 -0.21 -10.18
C PHE A 87 -9.69 0.06 -8.71
N VAL A 88 -10.69 0.42 -7.91
CA VAL A 88 -10.50 0.66 -6.47
C VAL A 88 -10.03 -0.63 -5.77
N MET A 89 -10.63 -1.78 -6.08
CA MET A 89 -10.22 -3.08 -5.56
C MET A 89 -8.77 -3.42 -5.91
N ALA A 90 -8.32 -3.15 -7.14
CA ALA A 90 -6.95 -3.40 -7.58
C ALA A 90 -5.94 -2.61 -6.73
N TYR A 91 -6.20 -1.32 -6.51
CA TYR A 91 -5.35 -0.45 -5.71
C TYR A 91 -5.39 -0.79 -4.21
N ALA A 92 -6.57 -1.09 -3.66
CA ALA A 92 -6.69 -1.58 -2.27
C ALA A 92 -5.90 -2.86 -2.04
N THR A 93 -5.98 -3.82 -2.98
CA THR A 93 -5.20 -5.06 -2.94
C THR A 93 -3.70 -4.79 -3.06
N TYR A 94 -3.30 -3.80 -3.87
CA TYR A 94 -1.91 -3.40 -3.98
C TYR A 94 -1.37 -2.79 -2.69
N VAL A 95 -2.09 -1.86 -2.07
CA VAL A 95 -1.72 -1.26 -0.79
C VAL A 95 -1.60 -2.33 0.30
N ALA A 96 -2.55 -3.27 0.38
CA ALA A 96 -2.48 -4.39 1.33
C ALA A 96 -1.27 -5.32 1.07
N ALA A 97 -0.98 -5.63 -0.19
CA ALA A 97 0.20 -6.42 -0.57
C ALA A 97 1.52 -5.69 -0.28
N LEU A 98 1.54 -4.36 -0.39
CA LEU A 98 2.70 -3.54 -0.10
C LEU A 98 2.98 -3.47 1.41
N ALA A 99 1.93 -3.35 2.23
CA ALA A 99 2.04 -3.51 3.68
C ALA A 99 2.52 -4.91 4.09
N ASP A 100 2.09 -5.96 3.36
CA ASP A 100 2.64 -7.31 3.54
C ASP A 100 4.13 -7.36 3.18
N ALA A 101 4.55 -6.72 2.09
CA ALA A 101 5.96 -6.76 1.70
C ALA A 101 6.88 -5.96 2.64
N SER A 102 6.37 -4.90 3.28
CA SER A 102 7.17 -3.96 4.07
C SER A 102 7.45 -4.40 5.52
N LEU A 103 6.95 -5.55 5.95
CA LEU A 103 7.01 -5.99 7.33
C LEU A 103 7.35 -7.47 7.38
N GLN A 104 8.17 -7.91 8.34
CA GLN A 104 8.42 -9.34 8.52
C GLN A 104 7.21 -10.03 9.14
N ASP A 105 7.02 -11.32 8.86
CA ASP A 105 5.97 -12.10 9.52
C ASP A 105 6.23 -12.14 11.04
N ASN A 106 5.16 -12.16 11.84
CA ASN A 106 5.18 -12.09 13.31
C ASN A 106 5.73 -10.79 13.93
N GLN A 107 6.17 -9.81 13.14
CA GLN A 107 6.59 -8.51 13.66
C GLN A 107 5.37 -7.61 13.88
N GLN A 108 5.23 -7.05 15.09
CA GLN A 108 4.18 -6.09 15.40
C GLN A 108 4.51 -4.72 14.81
N ASP A 109 3.53 -4.10 14.15
CA ASP A 109 3.60 -2.72 13.66
C ASP A 109 2.18 -2.14 13.64
N ALA A 110 1.66 -1.81 14.83
CA ALA A 110 0.34 -1.20 14.99
C ALA A 110 0.20 0.12 14.20
N PRO A 111 1.22 0.99 14.10
CA PRO A 111 1.16 2.16 13.22
C PRO A 111 0.93 1.81 11.75
N LEU A 112 1.60 0.78 11.20
CA LEU A 112 1.34 0.34 9.83
C LEU A 112 -0.07 -0.25 9.66
N PHE A 113 -0.54 -1.00 10.65
CA PHE A 113 -1.89 -1.54 10.65
C PHE A 113 -2.93 -0.41 10.59
N ALA A 114 -2.81 0.59 11.46
CA ALA A 114 -3.68 1.76 11.47
C ALA A 114 -3.59 2.55 10.14
N PHE A 115 -2.38 2.75 9.63
CA PHE A 115 -2.18 3.43 8.35
C PHE A 115 -2.84 2.70 7.18
N LEU A 116 -2.69 1.37 7.09
CA LEU A 116 -3.35 0.54 6.08
C LEU A 116 -4.88 0.60 6.22
N GLN A 117 -5.40 0.42 7.44
CA GLN A 117 -6.83 0.49 7.70
C GLN A 117 -7.40 1.84 7.26
N LYS A 118 -6.78 2.94 7.70
CA LYS A 118 -7.22 4.29 7.35
C LYS A 118 -7.17 4.55 5.85
N THR A 119 -6.14 4.05 5.17
CA THR A 119 -6.04 4.14 3.70
C THR A 119 -7.25 3.49 3.02
N LEU A 120 -7.64 2.28 3.46
CA LEU A 120 -8.80 1.57 2.93
C LEU A 120 -10.12 2.28 3.27
N GLU A 121 -10.25 2.83 4.48
CA GLU A 121 -11.42 3.62 4.87
C GLU A 121 -11.59 4.87 3.99
N LEU A 122 -10.50 5.58 3.66
CA LEU A 122 -10.54 6.74 2.77
C LEU A 122 -10.88 6.34 1.33
N MET A 123 -10.37 5.20 0.84
CA MET A 123 -10.77 4.65 -0.46
C MET A 123 -12.27 4.29 -0.48
N GLU A 124 -12.79 3.67 0.58
CA GLU A 124 -14.21 3.37 0.74
C GLU A 124 -15.06 4.65 0.88
N ALA A 125 -14.52 5.71 1.49
CA ALA A 125 -15.18 7.01 1.53
C ALA A 125 -15.31 7.65 0.13
N GLY A 126 -14.51 7.21 -0.86
CA GLY A 126 -14.53 7.68 -2.23
C GLY A 126 -13.47 8.73 -2.53
N LEU A 127 -12.47 8.89 -1.65
CA LEU A 127 -11.30 9.70 -1.96
C LEU A 127 -10.49 9.05 -3.07
N ASP A 128 -9.66 9.87 -3.71
CA ASP A 128 -8.90 9.50 -4.89
C ASP A 128 -7.89 8.37 -4.62
N TYR A 129 -8.28 7.13 -4.91
CA TYR A 129 -7.50 5.94 -4.60
C TYR A 129 -6.10 5.96 -5.21
N GLN A 130 -5.90 6.60 -6.37
CA GLN A 130 -4.59 6.73 -6.99
C GLN A 130 -3.66 7.63 -6.16
N VAL A 131 -4.19 8.73 -5.64
CA VAL A 131 -3.40 9.66 -4.83
C VAL A 131 -3.15 9.07 -3.44
N LEU A 132 -4.14 8.42 -2.83
CA LEU A 132 -3.96 7.70 -1.57
C LEU A 132 -2.86 6.63 -1.67
N THR A 133 -2.85 5.85 -2.76
CA THR A 133 -1.79 4.87 -3.01
C THR A 133 -0.42 5.53 -3.18
N ASN A 134 -0.31 6.63 -3.94
CA ASN A 134 0.96 7.34 -4.10
C ASN A 134 1.50 7.86 -2.74
N ILE A 135 0.63 8.36 -1.86
CA ILE A 135 1.05 8.79 -0.52
C ILE A 135 1.51 7.58 0.31
N PHE A 136 0.73 6.50 0.28
CA PHE A 136 1.05 5.27 1.00
C PHE A 136 2.42 4.71 0.59
N GLU A 137 2.69 4.66 -0.71
CA GLU A 137 3.99 4.24 -1.26
C GLU A 137 5.13 5.10 -0.75
N ILE A 138 5.00 6.43 -0.80
CA ILE A 138 6.07 7.32 -0.37
C ILE A 138 6.35 7.22 1.12
N GLN A 139 5.31 7.11 1.95
CA GLN A 139 5.49 7.01 3.40
C GLN A 139 6.04 5.63 3.82
N ILE A 140 5.68 4.55 3.10
CA ILE A 140 6.11 3.21 3.45
C ILE A 140 7.56 2.90 3.07
N LEU A 141 8.19 3.71 2.19
CA LEU A 141 9.61 3.58 1.83
C LEU A 141 10.53 3.45 3.05
N THR A 142 10.22 4.16 4.13
CA THR A 142 10.99 4.11 5.39
C THR A 142 11.05 2.70 6.00
N ARG A 143 10.00 1.87 5.80
CA ARG A 143 9.96 0.48 6.24
C ARG A 143 10.77 -0.46 5.36
N PHE A 144 11.07 -0.04 4.14
CA PHE A 144 12.08 -0.67 3.27
C PHE A 144 13.50 -0.15 3.53
N GLY A 145 13.68 0.71 4.55
CA GLY A 145 14.98 1.32 4.87
C GLY A 145 15.38 2.46 3.94
N ILE A 146 14.44 2.99 3.16
CA ILE A 146 14.69 4.03 2.16
C ILE A 146 14.17 5.36 2.71
N SER A 147 15.03 6.37 2.71
CA SER A 147 14.67 7.74 3.07
C SER A 147 15.12 8.67 1.94
N LEU A 148 14.17 9.34 1.31
CA LEU A 148 14.42 10.29 0.23
C LEU A 148 14.09 11.69 0.71
N ASN A 149 14.95 12.66 0.37
CA ASN A 149 14.72 14.06 0.67
C ASN A 149 14.29 14.79 -0.61
N PHE A 150 13.04 15.26 -0.61
CA PHE A 150 12.47 16.06 -1.70
C PHE A 150 12.35 17.56 -1.37
N ASN A 151 12.88 17.99 -0.21
CA ASN A 151 12.69 19.34 0.33
C ASN A 151 13.84 20.30 0.03
N GLU A 152 15.05 19.78 -0.14
CA GLU A 152 16.26 20.59 -0.34
C GLU A 152 17.19 20.04 -1.41
N CYS A 153 18.04 20.92 -1.93
CA CYS A 153 19.12 20.50 -2.80
C CYS A 153 20.24 19.81 -2.01
N VAL A 154 20.71 18.66 -2.49
CA VAL A 154 21.80 17.90 -1.87
C VAL A 154 23.13 18.66 -1.77
N PHE A 155 23.35 19.67 -2.62
CA PHE A 155 24.62 20.41 -2.67
C PHE A 155 24.62 21.71 -1.86
N CYS A 156 23.53 22.48 -1.93
CA CYS A 156 23.48 23.80 -1.29
C CYS A 156 22.43 23.92 -0.18
N HIS A 157 21.66 22.88 0.10
CA HIS A 157 20.61 22.80 1.13
C HIS A 157 19.54 23.90 1.05
N ARG A 158 19.44 24.62 -0.08
CA ARG A 158 18.36 25.57 -0.30
C ARG A 158 17.05 24.81 -0.47
N VAL A 159 16.00 25.35 0.12
CA VAL A 159 14.61 24.87 0.04
C VAL A 159 13.79 25.72 -0.94
N GLY A 160 12.58 25.25 -1.28
CA GLY A 160 11.62 26.04 -2.08
C GLY A 160 12.09 26.37 -3.50
N GLN A 161 12.96 25.54 -4.07
CA GLN A 161 13.44 25.69 -5.44
C GLN A 161 12.64 24.80 -6.39
N ALA A 162 12.77 25.06 -7.70
CA ALA A 162 12.32 24.11 -8.71
C ALA A 162 13.24 22.90 -8.70
N PHE A 163 12.96 21.91 -7.85
CA PHE A 163 13.80 20.72 -7.76
C PHE A 163 13.56 19.77 -8.92
N ASP A 164 14.61 19.02 -9.23
CA ASP A 164 14.58 17.80 -10.03
C ASP A 164 15.26 16.68 -9.23
N PHE A 165 15.10 15.43 -9.62
CA PHE A 165 15.68 14.30 -8.89
C PHE A 165 16.80 13.62 -9.66
N SER A 166 17.87 13.27 -8.96
CA SER A 166 18.98 12.49 -9.51
C SER A 166 19.06 11.15 -8.80
N PHE A 167 18.86 10.05 -9.55
CA PHE A 167 19.10 8.70 -9.03
C PHE A 167 20.58 8.46 -8.72
N LYS A 168 21.50 9.10 -9.47
CA LYS A 168 22.94 9.06 -9.22
C LYS A 168 23.30 9.55 -7.82
N TYR A 169 22.67 10.61 -7.34
CA TYR A 169 22.89 11.16 -6.00
C TYR A 169 21.84 10.71 -4.97
N GLY A 170 20.76 10.08 -5.41
CA GLY A 170 19.61 9.72 -4.58
C GLY A 170 18.91 10.91 -3.93
N ALA A 171 18.94 12.08 -4.56
CA ALA A 171 18.49 13.32 -3.95
C ALA A 171 18.06 14.39 -4.96
N CYS A 172 17.43 15.45 -4.45
CA CYS A 172 17.02 16.59 -5.24
C CYS A 172 18.18 17.52 -5.60
N LEU A 173 18.13 18.04 -6.83
CA LEU A 173 19.02 19.07 -7.39
C LEU A 173 18.22 20.35 -7.61
N CYS A 174 18.77 21.52 -7.28
CA CYS A 174 18.18 22.81 -7.65
C CYS A 174 18.72 23.27 -9.02
N PRO A 175 18.14 24.32 -9.63
CA PRO A 175 18.57 24.80 -10.94
C PRO A 175 20.06 25.16 -11.03
N GLU A 176 20.65 25.66 -9.94
CA GLU A 176 22.09 25.96 -9.88
C GLU A 176 22.96 24.70 -9.98
N HIS A 177 22.46 23.54 -9.57
CA HIS A 177 23.20 22.26 -9.51
C HIS A 177 22.67 21.20 -10.48
N TYR A 178 21.78 21.54 -11.42
CA TYR A 178 21.32 20.59 -12.46
C TYR A 178 22.47 20.02 -13.31
N HIS A 179 23.55 20.77 -13.44
CA HIS A 179 24.74 20.36 -14.21
C HIS A 179 25.54 19.24 -13.54
N GLU A 180 25.32 18.97 -12.25
CA GLU A 180 25.95 17.85 -11.52
C GLU A 180 25.47 16.48 -12.01
N ASP A 181 24.27 16.45 -12.61
CA ASP A 181 23.71 15.27 -13.29
C ASP A 181 22.89 15.68 -14.52
N GLU A 182 23.53 15.62 -15.69
CA GLU A 182 22.86 15.84 -16.98
C GLU A 182 21.76 14.81 -17.27
N ARG A 183 21.82 13.64 -16.63
CA ARG A 183 20.86 12.51 -16.77
C ARG A 183 19.84 12.45 -15.63
N ARG A 184 19.71 13.52 -14.84
CA ARG A 184 18.61 13.66 -13.87
C ARG A 184 17.25 13.45 -14.53
N CYS A 185 16.21 13.32 -13.73
CA CYS A 185 14.91 12.84 -14.19
C CYS A 185 14.15 13.83 -15.11
N HIS A 186 14.54 15.10 -15.18
CA HIS A 186 13.86 16.17 -15.94
C HIS A 186 12.37 16.28 -15.59
N LEU A 187 12.06 16.18 -14.30
CA LEU A 187 10.69 16.19 -13.79
C LEU A 187 10.05 17.57 -13.90
N ASN A 188 8.72 17.58 -13.94
CA ASN A 188 7.96 18.77 -13.56
C ASN A 188 8.25 19.08 -12.07
N PRO A 189 8.67 20.32 -11.71
CA PRO A 189 9.02 20.66 -10.32
C PRO A 189 7.89 20.46 -9.31
N ASN A 190 6.63 20.42 -9.76
CA ASN A 190 5.50 20.07 -8.90
C ASN A 190 5.58 18.64 -8.36
N ILE A 191 6.29 17.74 -9.02
CA ILE A 191 6.39 16.32 -8.63
C ILE A 191 7.23 16.18 -7.35
N PRO A 192 8.51 16.62 -7.28
CA PRO A 192 9.23 16.62 -5.99
C PRO A 192 8.52 17.41 -4.90
N TYR A 193 7.88 18.54 -5.25
CA TYR A 193 7.11 19.32 -4.29
C TYR A 193 5.97 18.51 -3.67
N LEU A 194 5.15 17.84 -4.49
CA LEU A 194 4.03 17.02 -4.01
C LEU A 194 4.51 15.80 -3.22
N LEU A 195 5.61 15.17 -3.64
CA LEU A 195 6.20 14.04 -2.88
C LEU A 195 6.69 14.48 -1.50
N ASN A 196 7.31 15.65 -1.39
CA ASN A 196 7.65 16.24 -0.10
C ASN A 196 6.41 16.47 0.78
N GLN A 197 5.31 16.95 0.19
CA GLN A 197 4.04 17.07 0.93
C GLN A 197 3.51 15.70 1.35
N PHE A 198 3.52 14.70 0.46
CA PHE A 198 3.04 13.35 0.75
C PHE A 198 3.75 12.71 1.93
N GLN A 199 5.05 12.95 2.11
CA GLN A 199 5.81 12.47 3.27
C GLN A 199 5.29 12.99 4.61
N ALA A 200 4.58 14.13 4.61
CA ALA A 200 4.08 14.80 5.82
C ALA A 200 2.56 14.70 6.01
N ILE A 201 1.81 14.14 5.03
CA ILE A 201 0.35 14.04 5.14
C ILE A 201 -0.03 13.07 6.27
N ASP A 202 -0.91 13.53 7.15
CA ASP A 202 -1.58 12.69 8.14
C ASP A 202 -2.95 12.24 7.62
N PHE A 203 -3.12 10.93 7.44
CA PHE A 203 -4.37 10.34 6.94
C PHE A 203 -5.54 10.53 7.92
N GLU A 204 -5.29 10.77 9.21
CA GLU A 204 -6.35 11.03 10.17
C GLU A 204 -7.06 12.36 9.92
N THR A 205 -6.37 13.32 9.31
CA THR A 205 -6.89 14.68 9.04
C THR A 205 -7.22 14.91 7.57
N LEU A 206 -7.01 13.91 6.69
CA LEU A 206 -7.20 14.07 5.26
C LEU A 206 -8.69 14.01 4.88
N GLU A 207 -9.29 15.17 4.60
CA GLU A 207 -10.70 15.26 4.20
C GLU A 207 -10.89 15.16 2.68
N THR A 208 -10.03 15.84 1.91
CA THR A 208 -10.12 15.87 0.45
C THR A 208 -8.73 15.88 -0.16
N ILE A 209 -8.60 15.23 -1.31
CA ILE A 209 -7.40 15.29 -2.12
C ILE A 209 -7.77 15.10 -3.59
N SER A 210 -7.28 15.99 -4.44
CA SER A 210 -7.51 15.90 -5.88
C SER A 210 -6.32 16.47 -6.62
N LEU A 211 -5.87 15.75 -7.64
CA LEU A 211 -4.78 16.15 -8.51
C LEU A 211 -5.24 16.05 -9.97
N LYS A 212 -4.67 16.91 -10.80
CA LYS A 212 -4.88 16.85 -12.25
C LYS A 212 -4.40 15.49 -12.80
N PRO A 213 -5.08 14.90 -13.81
CA PRO A 213 -4.70 13.61 -14.37
C PRO A 213 -3.24 13.52 -14.81
N GLU A 214 -2.73 14.58 -15.44
CA GLU A 214 -1.32 14.68 -15.89
C GLU A 214 -0.33 14.52 -14.73
N ILE A 215 -0.59 15.25 -13.63
CA ILE A 215 0.25 15.18 -12.43
C ILE A 215 0.21 13.80 -11.78
N LYS A 216 -0.96 13.14 -11.77
CA LYS A 216 -1.06 11.76 -11.26
C LYS A 216 -0.25 10.78 -12.09
N GLN A 217 -0.27 10.94 -13.41
CA GLN A 217 0.49 10.09 -14.32
C GLN A 217 2.00 10.28 -14.12
N ASP A 218 2.45 11.53 -13.99
CA ASP A 218 3.86 11.84 -13.72
C ASP A 218 4.30 11.34 -12.35
N LEU A 219 3.46 11.50 -11.31
CA LEU A 219 3.71 10.91 -9.99
C LEU A 219 3.83 9.40 -10.07
N ARG A 220 2.89 8.71 -10.72
CA ARG A 220 2.90 7.26 -10.86
C ARG A 220 4.18 6.78 -11.54
N LYS A 221 4.55 7.38 -12.68
CA LYS A 221 5.78 7.05 -13.40
C LYS A 221 7.02 7.21 -12.54
N PHE A 222 7.11 8.32 -11.80
CA PHE A 222 8.28 8.60 -10.99
C PHE A 222 8.35 7.72 -9.73
N ILE A 223 7.22 7.46 -9.06
CA ILE A 223 7.15 6.51 -7.94
C ILE A 223 7.50 5.09 -8.40
N ASP A 224 7.04 4.67 -9.59
CA ASP A 224 7.44 3.38 -10.18
C ASP A 224 8.97 3.28 -10.36
N GLN A 225 9.62 4.36 -10.83
CA GLN A 225 11.08 4.39 -10.95
C GLN A 225 11.76 4.32 -9.57
N ILE A 226 11.25 5.03 -8.56
CA ILE A 226 11.75 4.95 -7.17
C ILE A 226 11.67 3.50 -6.66
N TYR A 227 10.54 2.83 -6.89
CA TYR A 227 10.33 1.46 -6.42
C TYR A 227 11.22 0.45 -7.13
N GLU A 228 11.40 0.60 -8.45
CA GLU A 228 12.29 -0.26 -9.23
C GLU A 228 13.75 -0.08 -8.78
N GLU A 229 14.21 1.16 -8.61
CA GLU A 229 15.61 1.46 -8.28
C GLU A 229 15.97 1.13 -6.82
N TYR A 230 15.09 1.47 -5.87
CA TYR A 230 15.43 1.40 -4.45
C TYR A 230 14.79 0.23 -3.69
N VAL A 231 13.59 -0.23 -4.08
CA VAL A 231 12.84 -1.25 -3.33
C VAL A 231 13.03 -2.64 -3.94
N GLY A 232 12.96 -2.77 -5.26
CA GLY A 232 13.23 -4.03 -5.98
C GLY A 232 12.20 -5.14 -5.75
N ILE A 233 10.98 -4.82 -5.32
CA ILE A 233 9.89 -5.81 -5.16
C ILE A 233 8.93 -5.78 -6.34
N HIS A 234 8.53 -6.96 -6.81
CA HIS A 234 7.56 -7.10 -7.90
C HIS A 234 6.27 -7.76 -7.41
N LEU A 235 5.30 -6.93 -7.03
CA LEU A 235 4.01 -7.39 -6.53
C LEU A 235 3.06 -7.73 -7.68
N LYS A 236 2.36 -8.87 -7.58
CA LYS A 236 1.36 -9.29 -8.58
C LYS A 236 0.22 -8.27 -8.73
N SER A 237 -0.20 -7.67 -7.62
CA SER A 237 -1.21 -6.61 -7.59
C SER A 237 -0.78 -5.37 -8.36
N LYS A 238 0.51 -5.00 -8.32
CA LYS A 238 1.04 -3.90 -9.14
C LYS A 238 0.99 -4.22 -10.63
N LYS A 239 1.45 -5.42 -11.03
CA LYS A 239 1.36 -5.87 -12.42
C LYS A 239 -0.07 -5.86 -12.96
N PHE A 240 -1.03 -6.19 -12.10
CA PHE A 240 -2.45 -6.13 -12.46
C PHE A 240 -2.92 -4.69 -12.69
N ILE A 241 -2.56 -3.75 -11.82
CA ILE A 241 -2.84 -2.31 -12.02
C ILE A 241 -2.26 -1.81 -13.35
N ASP A 242 -1.02 -2.18 -13.65
CA ASP A 242 -0.36 -1.77 -14.89
C ASP A 242 -1.11 -2.30 -16.12
N SER A 243 -1.53 -3.57 -16.08
CA SER A 243 -2.36 -4.13 -17.15
C SER A 243 -3.70 -3.43 -17.30
N LEU A 244 -4.37 -3.04 -16.20
CA LEU A 244 -5.69 -2.40 -16.25
C LEU A 244 -5.63 -1.05 -16.98
N ALA A 245 -4.52 -0.33 -16.87
CA ALA A 245 -4.31 0.91 -17.61
C ALA A 245 -4.30 0.66 -19.12
N ASP A 246 -3.69 -0.45 -19.56
CA ASP A 246 -3.66 -0.86 -20.96
C ASP A 246 -5.07 -1.22 -21.47
N TRP A 247 -5.83 -2.00 -20.71
CA TRP A 247 -7.22 -2.37 -21.04
C TRP A 247 -8.15 -1.15 -21.08
N GLY A 248 -7.99 -0.22 -20.13
CA GLY A 248 -8.79 1.01 -20.07
C GLY A 248 -8.50 1.99 -21.22
N GLN A 249 -7.32 1.92 -21.84
CA GLN A 249 -7.02 2.66 -23.07
C GLN A 249 -7.70 2.02 -24.28
N LEU A 250 -7.64 0.70 -24.40
CA LEU A 250 -8.27 -0.03 -25.51
C LEU A 250 -9.80 0.16 -25.55
N LEU A 251 -10.48 0.09 -24.41
CA LEU A 251 -11.93 0.30 -24.34
C LEU A 251 -12.35 1.74 -24.71
N LYS A 252 -11.50 2.74 -24.46
CA LYS A 252 -11.75 4.14 -24.86
C LYS A 252 -11.51 4.41 -26.34
N GLU A 253 -10.76 3.55 -27.02
CA GLU A 253 -10.53 3.62 -28.45
C GLU A 253 -11.65 2.93 -29.24
N GLU A 254 -12.30 1.91 -28.69
CA GLU A 254 -13.46 1.24 -29.30
C GLU A 254 -14.76 2.07 -29.23
N ASP A 255 -14.87 3.00 -28.29
CA ASP A 255 -16.01 3.92 -28.13
C ASP A 255 -15.89 5.23 -28.94
N LYS A 256 -14.91 5.32 -29.86
CA LYS A 256 -14.73 6.45 -30.81
C LYS A 256 -14.99 6.03 -32.26
#